data_AF-A0A536B2K5-F1
#
_entry.id   AF-A0A536B2K5-F1
#
_cell.length_a   1.000
_cell.length_b   1.000
_cell.length_c   1.000
_cell.angle_alpha   90.00
_cell.angle_beta   90.00
_cell.angle_gamma   90.00
#
_symmetry.space_group_name_H-M   'P 1'
#
loop_
_entity.id
_entity.type
_entity.pdbx_description
1 polymer ?
#
loop_
_entity_poly.entity_id
_entity_poly.type
_entity_poly.pdbx_seq_one_letter_code
_entity_poly.pdbx_strand_id
1 'polypeptide(L)'
;DANDLPTVFAPGWGFCDVDDPVWRATLEFAWSRDNDGYFPGELGGLGSLHTRHPWPLGDLQDIIVARLLGDAERERLGWERLDRVETWDGLLPEAYDEATGAVASRHWFAWPAALRALLALDPMLKAP
;
A
#
# COMPACT_ATOMS: atom_id res chain seq x y z
N ASP A 1 -0.83 4.20 -8.71
CA ASP A 1 -2.16 3.59 -8.50
C ASP A 1 -2.01 2.41 -7.56
N ALA A 2 -2.97 2.13 -6.69
CA ALA A 2 -2.88 1.04 -5.71
C ALA A 2 -2.82 -0.37 -6.33
N ASN A 3 -3.20 -0.54 -7.60
CA ASN A 3 -3.01 -1.81 -8.32
C ASN A 3 -1.56 -1.99 -8.84
N ASP A 4 -0.76 -0.93 -8.89
CA ASP A 4 0.58 -0.94 -9.49
C ASP A 4 1.67 -1.42 -8.52
N LEU A 5 1.59 -2.69 -8.11
CA LEU A 5 2.63 -3.35 -7.33
C LEU A 5 4.02 -3.35 -8.01
N PRO A 6 4.15 -3.46 -9.35
CA PRO A 6 5.46 -3.42 -10.01
C PRO A 6 6.34 -2.23 -9.62
N THR A 7 5.76 -1.05 -9.42
CA THR A 7 6.54 0.14 -9.06
C THR A 7 7.26 -0.01 -7.72
N VAL A 8 6.59 -0.49 -6.67
CA VAL A 8 7.26 -0.67 -5.36
C VAL A 8 8.20 -1.87 -5.31
N PHE A 9 8.01 -2.84 -6.20
CA PHE A 9 8.90 -4.00 -6.33
C PHE A 9 10.06 -3.79 -7.30
N ALA A 10 10.07 -2.69 -8.05
CA ALA A 10 11.07 -2.45 -9.09
C ALA A 10 12.53 -2.67 -8.64
N PRO A 11 12.98 -2.21 -7.45
CA PRO A 11 14.32 -2.51 -6.96
C PRO A 11 14.54 -4.01 -6.69
N GLY A 12 13.58 -4.65 -6.01
CA GLY A 12 13.65 -6.08 -5.69
C GLY A 12 13.60 -6.99 -6.94
N TRP A 13 13.06 -6.48 -8.05
CA TRP A 13 12.99 -7.15 -9.36
C TRP A 13 14.19 -6.82 -10.27
N GLY A 14 15.11 -5.97 -9.82
CA GLY A 14 16.29 -5.56 -10.59
C GLY A 14 16.00 -4.61 -11.75
N PHE A 15 14.83 -3.93 -11.75
CA PHE A 15 14.53 -2.89 -12.75
C PHE A 15 15.26 -1.57 -12.46
N CYS A 16 15.55 -1.28 -11.20
CA CYS A 16 16.33 -0.10 -10.78
C CYS A 16 17.07 -0.38 -9.46
N ASP A 17 17.93 0.57 -9.04
CA ASP A 17 18.49 0.56 -7.68
C ASP A 17 17.47 1.14 -6.68
N VAL A 18 17.57 0.79 -5.40
CA VAL A 18 16.76 1.40 -4.33
C VAL A 18 17.13 2.88 -4.13
N ASP A 19 18.36 3.26 -4.51
CA ASP A 19 18.85 4.63 -4.49
C ASP A 19 18.64 5.38 -5.81
N ASP A 20 17.93 4.78 -6.78
CA ASP A 20 17.59 5.45 -8.03
C ASP A 20 16.75 6.72 -7.76
N PRO A 21 17.22 7.92 -8.18
CA PRO A 21 16.55 9.17 -7.86
C PRO A 21 15.20 9.33 -8.58
N VAL A 22 15.02 8.71 -9.75
CA VAL A 22 13.76 8.73 -10.51
C VAL A 22 12.73 7.85 -9.82
N TRP A 23 13.14 6.66 -9.35
CA TRP A 23 12.27 5.78 -8.56
C TRP A 23 11.84 6.45 -7.25
N ARG A 24 12.79 7.06 -6.51
CA ARG A 24 12.48 7.81 -5.28
C ARG A 24 11.49 8.96 -5.53
N ALA A 25 11.70 9.76 -6.57
CA ALA A 25 10.77 10.84 -6.93
C ALA A 25 9.39 10.30 -7.33
N THR A 26 9.33 9.13 -7.97
CA THR A 26 8.07 8.45 -8.32
C THR A 26 7.29 8.04 -7.07
N LEU A 27 7.99 7.50 -6.05
CA LEU A 27 7.37 7.17 -4.76
C LEU A 27 6.90 8.41 -4.01
N GLU A 28 7.68 9.50 -3.99
CA GLU A 28 7.26 10.76 -3.38
C GLU A 28 5.99 11.30 -4.02
N PHE A 29 5.92 11.30 -5.36
CA PHE A 29 4.73 11.69 -6.10
C PHE A 29 3.52 10.80 -5.76
N ALA A 30 3.71 9.48 -5.69
CA ALA A 30 2.63 8.53 -5.43
C ALA A 30 1.87 8.79 -4.12
N TRP A 31 2.56 9.23 -3.05
CA TRP A 31 1.95 9.62 -1.77
C TRP A 31 1.79 11.13 -1.57
N SER A 32 1.71 11.89 -2.66
CA SER A 32 1.50 13.34 -2.64
C SER A 32 0.08 13.73 -3.05
N ARG A 33 -0.34 14.94 -2.69
CA ARG A 33 -1.62 15.52 -3.13
C ARG A 33 -1.67 15.83 -4.64
N ASP A 34 -0.55 15.78 -5.33
CA ASP A 34 -0.47 16.00 -6.78
C ASP A 34 -0.83 14.73 -7.57
N ASN A 35 -0.88 13.57 -6.92
CA ASN A 35 -1.40 12.33 -7.50
C ASN A 35 -2.91 12.23 -7.25
N ASP A 36 -3.72 12.26 -8.31
CA ASP A 36 -5.19 12.09 -8.22
C ASP A 36 -5.62 10.74 -7.61
N GLY A 37 -4.72 9.74 -7.60
CA GLY A 37 -4.92 8.45 -6.95
C GLY A 37 -4.52 8.41 -5.48
N TYR A 38 -4.06 9.52 -4.89
CA TYR A 38 -3.81 9.65 -3.46
C TYR A 38 -4.99 10.36 -2.77
N PHE A 39 -5.49 9.74 -1.70
CA PHE A 39 -6.65 10.22 -0.97
C PHE A 39 -6.24 10.65 0.44
N PRO A 40 -6.27 11.96 0.76
CA PRO A 40 -5.88 12.44 2.08
C PRO A 40 -6.97 12.18 3.12
N GLY A 41 -6.58 11.83 4.34
CA GLY A 41 -7.51 11.57 5.43
C GLY A 41 -6.77 11.02 6.65
N GLU A 42 -7.50 10.72 7.72
CA GLU A 42 -6.92 10.07 8.91
C GLU A 42 -6.38 8.68 8.56
N LEU A 43 -7.11 7.96 7.72
CA LEU A 43 -6.71 6.70 7.08
C LEU A 43 -6.36 6.94 5.61
N GLY A 44 -5.84 8.13 5.28
CA GLY A 44 -5.49 8.48 3.92
C GLY A 44 -4.34 7.63 3.37
N GLY A 45 -4.30 7.47 2.05
CA GLY A 45 -3.31 6.62 1.41
C GLY A 45 -3.45 6.55 -0.10
N LEU A 46 -2.59 5.72 -0.70
CA LEU A 46 -2.64 5.41 -2.12
C LEU A 46 -3.88 4.55 -2.42
N GLY A 47 -4.66 4.98 -3.39
CA GLY A 47 -5.86 4.30 -3.87
C GLY A 47 -5.86 4.18 -5.39
N SER A 48 -7.06 4.16 -5.97
CA SER A 48 -7.23 4.12 -7.43
C SER A 48 -8.34 5.04 -7.88
N LEU A 49 -8.25 5.53 -9.12
CA LEU A 49 -9.36 6.21 -9.78
C LEU A 49 -10.48 5.25 -10.18
N HIS A 50 -10.22 3.93 -10.18
CA HIS A 50 -11.24 2.90 -10.40
C HIS A 50 -12.31 2.92 -9.30
N THR A 51 -11.87 3.02 -8.04
CA THR A 51 -12.72 3.20 -6.86
C THR A 51 -12.06 4.27 -5.99
N ARG A 52 -12.62 5.49 -6.01
CA ARG A 52 -12.01 6.70 -5.44
C ARG A 52 -11.98 6.73 -3.90
N HIS A 53 -11.03 6.01 -3.33
CA HIS A 53 -10.75 5.92 -1.90
C HIS A 53 -9.35 5.30 -1.72
N PRO A 54 -8.72 5.34 -0.53
CA PRO A 54 -7.57 4.51 -0.21
C PRO A 54 -7.88 3.02 -0.31
N TRP A 55 -6.87 2.23 -0.68
CA TRP A 55 -7.00 0.77 -0.86
C TRP A 55 -6.01 0.06 0.07
N PRO A 56 -6.37 -1.11 0.65
CA PRO A 56 -5.41 -1.91 1.40
C PRO A 56 -4.18 -2.32 0.59
N LEU A 57 -4.28 -2.43 -0.75
CA LEU A 57 -3.11 -2.62 -1.61
C LEU A 57 -2.14 -1.43 -1.55
N GLY A 58 -2.65 -0.20 -1.50
CA GLY A 58 -1.81 0.98 -1.31
C GLY A 58 -1.12 0.99 0.06
N ASP A 59 -1.83 0.52 1.09
CA ASP A 59 -1.27 0.36 2.44
C ASP A 59 -0.12 -0.65 2.49
N LEU A 60 -0.29 -1.78 1.79
CA LEU A 60 0.72 -2.83 1.65
C LEU A 60 1.93 -2.36 0.82
N GLN A 61 1.67 -1.59 -0.24
CA GLN A 61 2.73 -0.90 -0.99
C GLN A 61 3.54 0.05 -0.10
N ASP A 62 2.88 0.74 0.83
CA ASP A 62 3.53 1.66 1.77
C ASP A 62 4.48 0.91 2.72
N ILE A 63 4.06 -0.28 3.19
CA ILE A 63 4.89 -1.19 4.00
C ILE A 63 6.11 -1.68 3.21
N ILE A 64 5.94 -2.04 1.93
CA ILE A 64 7.05 -2.47 1.07
C ILE A 64 8.09 -1.35 0.92
N VAL A 65 7.62 -0.13 0.62
CA VAL A 65 8.48 1.05 0.50
C VAL A 65 9.20 1.33 1.82
N ALA A 66 8.48 1.28 2.95
CA ALA A 66 9.05 1.47 4.27
C ALA A 66 10.20 0.51 4.55
N ARG A 67 10.04 -0.78 4.25
CA ARG A 67 11.09 -1.79 4.41
C ARG A 67 12.29 -1.54 3.50
N LEU A 68 12.06 -1.21 2.22
CA LEU A 68 13.13 -0.89 1.27
C LEU A 68 13.96 0.32 1.72
N LEU A 69 13.33 1.29 2.37
CA LEU A 69 13.96 2.52 2.84
C LEU A 69 14.43 2.49 4.29
N GLY A 70 14.18 1.40 5.02
CA GLY A 70 14.51 1.29 6.45
C GLY A 70 13.69 2.21 7.37
N ASP A 71 12.46 2.56 6.96
CA ASP A 71 11.55 3.46 7.69
C ASP A 71 10.57 2.66 8.56
N ALA A 72 11.01 2.31 9.77
CA ALA A 72 10.22 1.50 10.70
C ALA A 72 8.90 2.16 11.13
N GLU A 73 8.85 3.50 11.18
CA GLU A 73 7.64 4.22 11.59
C GLU A 73 6.57 4.16 10.49
N ARG A 74 6.98 4.37 9.24
CA ARG A 74 6.08 4.22 8.08
C ARG A 74 5.54 2.80 7.97
N GLU A 75 6.37 1.78 8.23
CA GLU A 75 5.91 0.39 8.27
C GLU A 75 4.87 0.18 9.39
N ARG A 76 5.14 0.64 10.61
CA ARG A 76 4.22 0.53 11.75
C ARG A 76 2.85 1.15 11.43
N LEU A 77 2.84 2.37 10.89
CA LEU A 77 1.61 3.07 10.50
C LEU A 77 0.85 2.33 9.39
N GLY A 78 1.57 1.68 8.46
CA GLY A 78 0.97 0.82 7.44
C GLY A 78 0.20 -0.35 8.03
N TRP A 79 0.79 -1.06 8.99
CA TRP A 79 0.12 -2.16 9.69
C TRP A 79 -1.09 -1.67 10.50
N GLU A 80 -0.98 -0.54 11.19
CA GLU A 80 -2.08 0.03 11.96
C GLU A 80 -3.27 0.45 11.08
N ARG A 81 -3.02 0.97 9.88
CA ARG A 81 -4.08 1.23 8.90
C ARG A 81 -4.80 -0.06 8.51
N LEU A 82 -4.06 -1.13 8.19
CA LEU A 82 -4.64 -2.42 7.83
C LEU A 82 -5.51 -3.01 8.95
N ASP A 83 -5.04 -2.95 10.20
CA ASP A 83 -5.78 -3.46 11.36
C ASP A 83 -7.05 -2.64 11.65
N ARG A 84 -7.12 -1.37 11.21
CA ARG A 84 -8.32 -0.53 11.35
C ARG A 84 -9.37 -0.77 10.27
N VAL A 85 -8.98 -1.31 9.12
CA VAL A 85 -9.85 -1.46 7.94
C VAL A 85 -10.14 -2.92 7.59
N GLU A 86 -9.54 -3.87 8.31
CA GLU A 86 -9.88 -5.28 8.19
C GLU A 86 -11.34 -5.52 8.61
N THR A 87 -11.98 -6.43 7.88
CA THR A 87 -13.33 -6.87 8.21
C THR A 87 -13.30 -7.85 9.39
N TRP A 88 -14.47 -8.09 9.99
CA TRP A 88 -14.63 -8.94 11.19
C TRP A 88 -14.05 -10.36 11.08
N ASP A 89 -13.81 -10.84 9.86
CA ASP A 89 -13.23 -12.14 9.52
C ASP A 89 -11.72 -12.08 9.21
N GLY A 90 -11.08 -10.93 9.42
CA GLY A 90 -9.65 -10.71 9.18
C GLY A 90 -9.27 -10.51 7.71
N LEU A 91 -10.26 -10.37 6.82
CA LEU A 91 -10.03 -10.07 5.41
C LEU A 91 -9.94 -8.56 5.16
N LEU A 92 -9.51 -8.20 3.95
CA LEU A 92 -9.33 -6.81 3.53
C LEU A 92 -10.28 -6.47 2.37
N PRO A 93 -10.86 -5.26 2.36
CA PRO A 93 -11.68 -4.80 1.25
C PRO A 93 -10.85 -4.42 0.02
N GLU A 94 -11.51 -4.06 -1.08
CA GLU A 94 -10.84 -3.35 -2.18
C GLU A 94 -10.50 -1.92 -1.81
N ALA A 95 -11.46 -1.19 -1.25
CA ALA A 95 -11.30 0.20 -0.85
C ALA A 95 -12.09 0.50 0.43
N TYR A 96 -11.63 1.47 1.21
CA TYR A 96 -12.27 1.91 2.45
C TYR A 96 -12.33 3.43 2.53
N ASP A 97 -13.30 3.95 3.28
CA ASP A 97 -13.46 5.38 3.52
C ASP A 97 -12.30 5.93 4.39
N GLU A 98 -11.61 6.97 3.91
CA GLU A 98 -10.40 7.54 4.51
C GLU A 98 -10.63 8.21 5.87
N ALA A 99 -11.88 8.47 6.25
CA ALA A 99 -12.23 9.09 7.53
C ALA A 99 -12.70 8.06 8.57
N THR A 100 -13.41 7.03 8.13
CA THR A 100 -14.12 6.09 9.01
C THR A 100 -13.54 4.68 8.98
N GLY A 101 -12.82 4.30 7.92
CA GLY A 101 -12.34 2.94 7.68
C GLY A 101 -13.45 1.98 7.21
N ALA A 102 -14.68 2.47 7.01
CA ALA A 102 -15.77 1.65 6.52
C ALA A 102 -15.48 1.16 5.10
N VAL A 103 -15.89 -0.07 4.79
CA VAL A 103 -15.73 -0.65 3.44
C VAL A 103 -16.48 0.23 2.42
N ALA A 104 -15.73 0.78 1.47
CA ALA A 104 -16.27 1.57 0.36
C ALA A 104 -16.52 0.69 -0.87
N SER A 105 -15.71 -0.36 -1.07
CA SER A 105 -15.91 -1.34 -2.15
C SER A 105 -15.38 -2.71 -1.78
N ARG A 106 -16.11 -3.74 -2.25
CA ARG A 106 -15.83 -5.18 -2.14
C ARG A 106 -15.30 -5.59 -0.77
N HIS A 107 -16.20 -6.02 0.11
CA HIS A 107 -15.89 -6.51 1.45
C HIS A 107 -14.81 -7.60 1.49
N TRP A 108 -14.73 -8.43 0.46
CA TRP A 108 -13.77 -9.53 0.38
C TRP A 108 -12.95 -9.46 -0.90
N PHE A 109 -11.68 -9.11 -0.76
CA PHE A 109 -10.74 -9.12 -1.86
C PHE A 109 -9.51 -9.96 -1.54
N ALA A 110 -9.37 -11.08 -2.22
CA ALA A 110 -8.32 -12.06 -1.93
C ALA A 110 -6.89 -11.51 -2.17
N TRP A 111 -6.72 -10.56 -3.09
CA TRP A 111 -5.39 -10.05 -3.46
C TRP A 111 -4.68 -9.32 -2.31
N PRO A 112 -5.26 -8.27 -1.67
CA PRO A 112 -4.62 -7.63 -0.53
C PRO A 112 -4.41 -8.61 0.64
N ALA A 113 -5.35 -9.53 0.89
CA ALA A 113 -5.17 -10.55 1.92
C ALA A 113 -3.97 -11.47 1.66
N ALA A 114 -3.78 -11.92 0.41
CA ALA A 114 -2.65 -12.73 0.01
C ALA A 114 -1.32 -11.97 0.13
N LEU A 115 -1.27 -10.71 -0.30
CA LEU A 115 -0.07 -9.88 -0.16
C LEU A 115 0.27 -9.58 1.31
N ARG A 116 -0.73 -9.31 2.16
CA ARG A 116 -0.53 -9.18 3.63
C ARG A 116 0.12 -10.43 4.22
N ALA A 117 -0.40 -11.62 3.86
CA ALA A 117 0.15 -12.89 4.33
C ALA A 117 1.59 -13.11 3.86
N LEU A 118 1.91 -12.77 2.61
CA LEU A 118 3.29 -12.83 2.09
C LEU A 118 4.23 -11.92 2.89
N LEU A 119 3.85 -10.66 3.12
CA LEU A 119 4.66 -9.70 3.88
C LEU A 119 4.87 -10.07 5.35
N ALA A 120 3.94 -10.82 5.95
CA ALA A 120 4.05 -11.33 7.31
C ALA A 120 4.95 -12.56 7.43
N LEU A 121 5.01 -13.39 6.37
CA LEU A 121 5.82 -14.61 6.34
C LEU A 121 7.27 -14.37 5.88
N ASP A 122 7.46 -13.46 4.92
CA ASP A 122 8.79 -13.09 4.41
C ASP A 122 8.97 -11.57 4.46
N PRO A 123 9.69 -11.04 5.46
CA PRO A 123 9.90 -9.61 5.61
C PRO A 123 10.77 -9.01 4.49
N MET A 124 11.50 -9.83 3.73
CA MET A 124 12.30 -9.39 2.61
C MET A 124 11.72 -9.94 1.32
N LEU A 125 10.85 -9.17 0.66
CA LEU A 125 10.59 -9.34 -0.78
C LEU A 125 11.85 -8.95 -1.57
N LYS A 126 12.92 -9.73 -1.43
CA LYS A 126 13.67 -10.11 -2.62
C LYS A 126 12.66 -10.93 -3.39
N ALA A 127 12.20 -10.43 -4.52
CA ALA A 127 11.46 -11.31 -5.38
C ALA A 127 12.28 -12.59 -5.63
N PRO A 128 11.62 -13.73 -5.83
CA PRO A 128 12.34 -14.94 -6.21
C PRO A 128 13.33 -14.67 -7.35
#